data_AF-A0A8C3RLP0-F1
#
_entry.id   AF-A0A8C3RLP0-F1
#
_cell.length_a   1.000
_cell.length_b   1.000
_cell.length_c   1.000
_cell.angle_alpha   90.00
_cell.angle_beta   90.00
_cell.angle_gamma   90.00
#
_symmetry.space_group_name_H-M   'P 1'
#
loop_
_entity.id
_entity.type
_entity.pdbx_description
1 polymer ?
#
loop_
_entity_poly.entity_id
_entity_poly.type
_entity_poly.pdbx_seq_one_letter_code
_entity_poly.pdbx_strand_id
1 'polypeptide(L)'
;LTREIHVLGPLDYESKQVYILTVQLRDVANEVDPRHQRSVLCTITIRVQVTLRCTPPLVVTRIERFWAPSPWFVAVLTVSMALLLLTLAWLAWKLLSLPGCHPRMSQVQHVPISTFMLQLFW
;
A
#
# COMPACT_ATOMS: atom_id res chain seq x y z
N LEU A 1 42.14 4.29 33.55
CA LEU A 1 41.77 4.14 32.12
C LEU A 1 40.49 3.30 32.06
N THR A 2 39.34 3.97 31.92
CA THR A 2 38.05 3.29 31.78
C THR A 2 38.02 2.58 30.42
N ARG A 3 37.84 1.26 30.41
CA ARG A 3 37.86 0.41 29.20
C ARG A 3 36.51 0.37 28.47
N GLU A 4 35.71 1.41 28.65
CA GLU A 4 34.32 1.47 28.18
C GLU A 4 34.19 2.44 27.00
N ILE A 5 33.38 2.05 26.03
CA ILE A 5 33.09 2.86 24.84
C ILE A 5 31.72 3.48 25.06
N HIS A 6 31.66 4.82 25.10
CA HIS A 6 30.43 5.58 25.25
C HIS A 6 30.05 6.26 23.94
N VAL A 7 28.74 6.43 23.76
CA VAL A 7 28.18 7.20 22.66
C VAL A 7 28.28 8.69 23.00
N LEU A 8 28.94 9.47 22.15
CA LEU A 8 29.20 10.91 22.38
C LEU A 8 28.15 11.84 21.73
N GLY A 9 27.25 11.30 20.91
CA GLY A 9 26.27 12.08 20.17
C GLY A 9 25.16 11.22 19.57
N PRO A 10 24.16 11.84 18.90
CA PRO A 10 23.04 11.10 18.33
C PRO A 10 23.52 10.16 17.22
N LEU A 11 23.14 8.88 17.31
CA LEU A 11 23.32 7.90 16.24
C LEU A 11 22.09 7.95 15.33
N ASP A 12 22.25 8.55 14.16
CA ASP A 12 21.23 8.55 13.11
C ASP A 12 21.53 7.45 12.08
N TYR A 13 20.60 6.50 11.94
CA TYR A 13 20.72 5.37 11.02
C TYR A 13 20.67 5.82 9.56
N GLU A 14 19.86 6.83 9.24
CA GLU A 14 19.70 7.33 7.86
C GLU A 14 20.98 8.00 7.38
N SER A 15 21.62 8.76 8.26
CA SER A 15 22.89 9.42 7.96
C SER A 15 24.07 8.46 7.91
N LYS A 16 24.21 7.54 8.88
CA LYS A 16 25.38 6.64 8.97
C LYS A 16 25.13 5.38 9.78
N GLN A 17 25.19 4.24 9.10
CA GLN A 17 24.88 2.92 9.68
C GLN A 17 26.07 2.21 10.32
N VAL A 18 27.31 2.57 9.94
CA VAL A 18 28.53 1.87 10.37
C VAL A 18 29.60 2.87 10.83
N TYR A 19 30.15 2.62 12.02
CA TYR A 19 31.30 3.33 12.57
C TYR A 19 32.45 2.35 12.78
N ILE A 20 33.64 2.72 12.29
CA ILE A 20 34.86 1.93 12.43
C ILE A 20 35.77 2.69 13.37
N LEU A 21 36.13 2.07 14.50
CA LEU A 21 37.05 2.64 15.47
C LEU A 21 38.32 1.80 15.50
N THR A 22 39.47 2.46 15.34
CA THR A 22 40.78 1.83 15.53
C THR A 22 41.28 2.16 16.91
N VAL A 23 41.42 1.14 17.76
CA VAL A 23 41.92 1.26 19.13
C VAL A 23 43.33 0.71 19.22
N GLN A 24 44.21 1.41 19.93
CA GLN A 24 45.57 0.96 20.19
C GLN A 24 45.66 0.35 21.58
N LEU A 25 45.89 -0.96 21.64
CA LEU A 25 46.21 -1.68 22.85
C LEU A 25 47.71 -1.57 23.09
N ARG A 26 48.09 -1.02 24.24
CA ARG A 26 49.48 -0.90 24.64
C ARG A 26 49.70 -1.76 25.88
N ASP A 27 50.68 -2.64 25.81
CA ASP A 27 51.13 -3.35 27.01
C ASP A 27 51.92 -2.38 27.88
N VAL A 28 51.31 -1.97 29.00
CA VAL A 28 51.88 -1.04 29.97
C VAL A 28 52.66 -1.79 31.05
N ALA A 29 52.46 -3.10 31.22
CA ALA A 29 53.12 -3.87 32.27
C ALA A 29 54.59 -4.21 31.95
N ASN A 30 55.01 -4.05 30.69
CA ASN A 30 56.38 -4.31 30.24
C ASN A 30 57.21 -3.00 30.22
N GLU A 31 57.49 -2.43 31.41
CA GLU A 31 58.17 -1.13 31.54
C GLU A 31 59.72 -1.21 31.57
N VAL A 32 60.31 -2.41 31.53
CA VAL A 32 61.76 -2.61 31.71
C VAL A 32 62.60 -2.14 30.50
N ASP A 33 62.02 -2.03 29.30
CA ASP A 33 62.69 -1.45 28.12
C ASP A 33 61.66 -0.85 27.12
N PRO A 34 61.72 0.46 26.80
CA PRO A 34 60.81 1.09 25.84
C PRO A 34 60.90 0.50 24.43
N ARG A 35 61.97 -0.23 24.09
CA ARG A 35 62.12 -0.91 22.79
C ARG A 35 61.35 -2.23 22.68
N HIS A 36 60.92 -2.81 23.80
CA HIS A 36 60.17 -4.07 23.84
C HIS A 36 58.67 -3.88 24.07
N GLN A 37 58.19 -2.64 24.03
CA GLN A 37 56.79 -2.32 24.23
C GLN A 37 55.94 -2.74 23.02
N ARG A 38 55.07 -3.73 23.22
CA ARG A 38 54.16 -4.19 22.17
C ARG A 38 52.90 -3.33 22.16
N SER A 39 52.56 -2.83 20.97
CA SER A 39 51.27 -2.20 20.71
C SER A 39 50.56 -2.92 19.58
N VAL A 40 49.28 -3.19 19.77
CA VAL A 40 48.41 -3.82 18.77
C VAL A 40 47.30 -2.85 18.42
N LEU A 41 47.04 -2.69 17.13
CA LEU A 41 45.87 -1.95 16.65
C LEU A 41 44.74 -2.95 16.41
N CYS A 42 43.59 -2.69 17.01
CA CYS A 42 42.38 -3.47 16.81
C CYS A 42 41.29 -2.60 16.22
N THR A 43 40.51 -3.18 15.32
CA THR A 43 39.41 -2.48 14.65
C THR A 43 38.08 -2.96 15.21
N ILE A 44 37.28 -2.02 15.72
CA ILE A 44 35.95 -2.27 16.27
C ILE A 44 34.92 -1.71 15.29
N THR A 45 33.96 -2.54 14.90
CA THR A 45 32.88 -2.15 14.00
C THR A 45 31.59 -2.00 14.79
N ILE A 46 31.07 -0.77 14.88
CA ILE A 46 29.80 -0.46 15.52
C ILE A 46 28.73 -0.33 14.43
N ARG A 47 27.65 -1.10 14.56
CA ARG A 47 26.49 -1.01 13.66
C ARG A 47 25.34 -0.32 14.37
N VAL A 48 24.81 0.73 13.75
CA VAL A 48 23.60 1.40 14.23
C VAL A 48 22.41 0.53 13.88
N GLN A 49 21.54 0.28 14.86
CA GLN A 49 20.30 -0.45 14.65
C GLN A 49 19.12 0.50 14.84
N VAL A 50 18.16 0.44 13.92
CA VAL A 50 16.88 1.12 14.12
C VAL A 50 16.13 0.34 15.19
N THR A 51 16.13 0.87 16.41
CA THR A 51 15.25 0.34 17.45
C THR A 51 13.88 0.99 17.25
N LEU A 52 13.03 0.34 16.45
CA LEU A 52 11.59 0.59 16.50
C LEU A 52 11.12 0.19 17.89
N ARG A 53 11.23 1.09 18.88
CA ARG A 53 10.72 0.89 20.25
C ARG A 53 9.19 0.82 20.32
N CYS A 54 8.53 0.70 19.17
CA CYS A 54 7.18 0.22 19.04
C CYS A 54 7.15 -0.66 17.79
N THR A 55 7.07 -1.99 18.00
CA THR A 55 6.34 -3.00 17.21
C THR A 55 6.58 -3.02 15.68
N PRO A 56 6.72 -4.20 15.04
CA PRO A 56 6.70 -4.27 13.57
C PRO A 56 5.45 -3.53 13.04
N PRO A 57 5.51 -2.69 11.98
CA PRO A 57 4.30 -2.34 11.29
C PRO A 57 3.83 -3.63 10.61
N LEU A 58 2.96 -4.34 11.32
CA LEU A 58 2.07 -5.34 10.77
C LEU A 58 1.53 -4.71 9.49
N VAL A 59 1.97 -5.24 8.34
CA VAL A 59 1.47 -4.81 7.03
C VAL A 59 -0.04 -4.71 7.18
N VAL A 60 -0.59 -3.51 6.94
CA VAL A 60 -2.01 -3.21 7.11
C VAL A 60 -2.78 -3.91 5.99
N THR A 61 -2.83 -5.25 6.04
CA THR A 61 -3.73 -6.11 5.27
C THR A 61 -5.07 -6.26 6.00
N ARG A 62 -5.34 -5.44 7.02
CA ARG A 62 -6.54 -5.49 7.88
C ARG A 62 -7.55 -4.40 7.57
N ILE A 63 -7.76 -4.06 6.30
CA ILE A 63 -8.87 -3.17 5.90
C ILE A 63 -10.24 -3.86 6.05
N GLU A 64 -10.30 -5.19 5.96
CA GLU A 64 -11.55 -5.97 6.05
C GLU A 64 -12.27 -5.90 7.41
N ARG A 65 -11.55 -5.65 8.51
CA ARG A 65 -12.15 -5.67 9.88
C ARG A 65 -12.38 -4.29 10.47
N PHE A 66 -11.80 -3.25 9.88
CA PHE A 66 -11.97 -1.87 10.35
C PHE A 66 -13.02 -1.10 9.55
N TRP A 67 -13.29 -1.51 8.31
CA TRP A 67 -14.19 -0.80 7.40
C TRP A 67 -15.50 -1.56 7.14
N ALA A 68 -16.15 -2.01 8.22
CA ALA A 68 -17.54 -2.45 8.19
C ALA A 68 -18.43 -1.28 8.64
N PRO A 69 -18.83 -0.37 7.72
CA PRO A 69 -19.74 0.71 8.10
C PRO A 69 -21.04 0.14 8.67
N SER A 70 -21.61 0.83 9.64
CA SER A 70 -22.91 0.46 10.21
C SER A 70 -23.97 0.34 9.10
N PRO A 71 -24.91 -0.63 9.17
CA PRO A 71 -25.83 -0.94 8.08
C PRO A 71 -26.65 0.26 7.55
N TRP A 72 -26.98 1.22 8.41
CA TRP A 72 -27.72 2.43 8.01
C TRP A 72 -26.92 3.33 7.06
N PHE A 73 -25.58 3.39 7.18
CA PHE A 73 -24.72 4.18 6.30
C PHE A 73 -24.70 3.59 4.88
N VAL A 74 -24.59 2.26 4.79
CA VAL A 74 -24.67 1.53 3.51
C VAL A 74 -26.03 1.74 2.85
N ALA A 75 -27.10 1.72 3.64
CA ALA A 75 -28.45 1.97 3.14
C ALA A 75 -28.59 3.39 2.53
N VAL A 76 -28.13 4.43 3.24
CA VAL A 76 -28.17 5.82 2.72
C VAL A 76 -27.35 5.97 1.44
N LEU A 77 -26.17 5.35 1.39
CA LEU A 77 -25.28 5.41 0.22
C LEU A 77 -25.92 4.69 -0.99
N THR A 78 -26.57 3.55 -0.74
CA THR A 78 -27.29 2.78 -1.76
C THR A 78 -28.50 3.54 -2.29
N VAL A 79 -29.32 4.12 -1.40
CA VAL A 79 -30.50 4.92 -1.79
C VAL A 79 -30.08 6.14 -2.60
N SER A 80 -29.02 6.83 -2.17
CA SER A 80 -28.47 7.99 -2.89
C SER A 80 -27.96 7.60 -4.28
N MET A 81 -27.23 6.49 -4.39
CA MET A 81 -26.74 5.97 -5.67
C MET A 81 -27.88 5.56 -6.59
N ALA A 82 -28.89 4.84 -6.08
CA ALA A 82 -30.05 4.42 -6.86
C ALA A 82 -30.86 5.63 -7.38
N LEU A 83 -31.08 6.62 -6.52
CA LEU A 83 -31.75 7.86 -6.91
C LEU A 83 -30.94 8.61 -7.97
N LEU A 84 -29.62 8.72 -7.79
CA LEU A 84 -28.73 9.37 -8.74
C LEU A 84 -28.75 8.64 -10.10
N LEU A 85 -28.69 7.31 -10.11
CA LEU A 85 -28.78 6.52 -11.34
C LEU A 85 -30.15 6.66 -12.02
N LEU A 86 -31.24 6.66 -11.26
CA LEU A 86 -32.59 6.84 -11.81
C LEU A 86 -32.76 8.23 -12.42
N THR A 87 -32.29 9.27 -11.73
CA THR A 87 -32.34 10.65 -12.26
C THR A 87 -31.46 10.79 -13.49
N LEU A 88 -30.25 10.20 -13.50
CA LEU A 88 -29.36 10.22 -14.66
C LEU A 88 -29.97 9.46 -15.84
N ALA A 89 -30.57 8.29 -15.60
CA ALA A 89 -31.25 7.51 -16.64
C ALA A 89 -32.47 8.25 -17.18
N TRP A 90 -33.24 8.91 -16.31
CA TRP A 90 -34.37 9.75 -16.70
C TRP A 90 -33.93 10.96 -17.52
N LEU A 91 -32.87 11.65 -17.09
CA LEU A 91 -32.30 12.77 -17.82
C LEU A 91 -31.73 12.31 -19.16
N ALA A 92 -31.00 11.20 -19.21
CA ALA A 92 -30.53 10.61 -20.45
C ALA A 92 -31.70 10.26 -21.38
N TRP A 93 -32.76 9.64 -20.86
CA TRP A 93 -33.97 9.37 -21.63
C TRP A 93 -34.60 10.66 -22.13
N LYS A 94 -34.74 11.68 -21.30
CA LYS A 94 -35.28 13.00 -21.70
C LYS A 94 -34.40 13.63 -22.77
N LEU A 95 -33.07 13.63 -22.60
CA LEU A 95 -32.10 14.15 -23.56
C LEU A 95 -32.11 13.40 -24.89
N LEU A 96 -32.31 12.08 -24.86
CA LEU A 96 -32.41 11.21 -26.04
C LEU A 96 -33.83 11.22 -26.67
N SER A 97 -34.85 11.60 -25.90
CA SER A 97 -36.25 11.75 -26.36
C SER A 97 -36.61 13.19 -26.70
N LEU A 98 -35.67 14.14 -26.59
CA LEU A 98 -35.78 15.40 -27.32
C LEU A 98 -35.93 15.04 -28.82
N PRO A 99 -36.84 15.69 -29.58
CA PRO A 99 -37.21 15.33 -30.95
C PRO A 99 -36.12 15.66 -32.00
N GLY A 100 -34.87 15.27 -31.74
CA GLY A 100 -33.77 15.28 -32.67
C GLY A 100 -33.25 13.85 -32.85
N CYS A 101 -33.71 13.17 -33.89
CA CYS A 101 -33.26 11.87 -34.40
C CYS A 101 -33.54 10.65 -33.49
N HIS A 102 -34.75 10.11 -33.66
CA HIS A 102 -35.15 8.74 -33.34
C HIS A 102 -34.27 7.71 -34.09
N PRO A 103 -33.43 6.88 -33.42
CA PRO A 103 -32.87 5.71 -34.07
C PRO A 103 -33.99 4.66 -34.17
N ARG A 104 -34.51 4.47 -35.38
CA ARG A 104 -35.43 3.38 -35.71
C ARG A 104 -34.64 2.07 -35.68
N MET A 105 -34.75 1.30 -34.59
CA MET A 105 -34.34 -0.10 -34.56
C MET A 105 -35.56 -0.99 -34.33
N SER A 106 -36.11 -1.41 -35.46
CA SER A 106 -36.66 -2.73 -35.78
C SER A 106 -37.20 -3.59 -34.63
N GLN A 107 -38.52 -3.58 -34.49
CA GLN A 107 -39.29 -4.68 -33.90
C GLN A 107 -38.97 -5.99 -34.65
N VAL A 108 -38.41 -6.97 -33.94
CA VAL A 108 -38.38 -8.37 -34.39
C VAL A 108 -39.79 -8.91 -34.23
N GLN A 109 -40.56 -8.86 -35.33
CA GLN A 109 -41.91 -9.40 -35.36
C GLN A 109 -41.82 -10.92 -35.56
N HIS A 110 -42.09 -11.67 -34.50
CA HIS A 110 -42.35 -13.11 -34.58
C HIS A 110 -43.60 -13.34 -35.46
N VAL A 111 -43.39 -13.90 -36.65
CA VAL A 111 -44.47 -14.37 -37.53
C VAL A 111 -44.78 -15.83 -37.17
N PRO A 112 -46.03 -16.20 -36.87
CA PRO A 112 -46.38 -17.60 -36.63
C PRO A 112 -46.31 -18.40 -37.94
N ILE A 113 -45.53 -19.48 -37.91
CA ILE A 113 -45.19 -20.40 -39.02
C ILE A 113 -46.42 -21.08 -39.66
N SER A 114 -47.61 -20.96 -39.05
CA SER A 114 -48.83 -21.66 -39.47
C SER A 114 -49.44 -21.16 -40.79
N THR A 115 -49.18 -19.92 -41.21
CA THR A 115 -49.90 -19.34 -42.37
C THR A 115 -49.21 -19.64 -43.71
N PHE A 116 -47.94 -20.03 -43.71
CA PHE A 116 -47.16 -20.23 -44.95
C PHE A 116 -47.43 -21.55 -45.69
N MET A 117 -48.01 -22.57 -45.04
CA MET A 117 -48.20 -23.90 -45.66
C MET A 117 -49.50 -24.05 -46.46
N LEU A 118 -50.52 -23.20 -46.22
CA LEU A 118 -51.81 -23.32 -46.91
C LEU A 118 -51.87 -22.59 -48.27
N GLN A 119 -50.81 -21.85 -48.65
CA GLN A 119 -50.72 -21.17 -49.95
C GLN A 119 -49.91 -21.93 -51.02
N LEU A 120 -49.37 -23.11 -50.70
CA LEU A 120 -48.58 -23.93 -51.64
C LEU A 120 -49.36 -25.10 -52.25
N PHE A 121 -50.66 -25.22 -51.97
CA PHE A 121 -51.52 -26.31 -52.48
C PHE A 121 -52.84 -25.84 -53.13
N TRP A 122 -52.86 -24.67 -53.78
CA TRP A 122 -53.82 -24.39 -54.85
C TRP A 122 -53.28 -23.39 -55.86
#